data_AF-A0A971V6V5-F1
#
_entry.id   AF-A0A971V6V5-F1
#
_cell.length_a   1.000
_cell.length_b   1.000
_cell.length_c   1.000
_cell.angle_alpha   90.00
_cell.angle_beta   90.00
_cell.angle_gamma   90.00
#
_symmetry.space_group_name_H-M   'P 1'
#
loop_
_entity.id
_entity.type
_entity.pdbx_description
1 polymer ?
#
loop_
_entity_poly.entity_id
_entity_poly.type
_entity_poly.pdbx_seq_one_letter_code
_entity_poly.pdbx_strand_id
1 'polypeptide(L)' 'MKITTTGKGIRIGKRLEERITGKMQKFDKFFGEEGSFNIKIRPEGSVMVVEITLKLDT' A
#
# COMPACT_ATOMS: atom_id res chain seq x y z
N MET A 1 -7.93 2.99 9.58
CA MET A 1 -7.77 2.92 8.10
C MET A 1 -7.56 1.49 7.55
N LYS A 2 -8.19 1.12 6.43
CA LYS A 2 -8.02 -0.19 5.76
C LYS A 2 -6.89 -0.16 4.72
N ILE A 3 -5.99 -1.15 4.73
CA ILE A 3 -4.90 -1.27 3.75
C ILE A 3 -5.04 -2.59 3.00
N THR A 4 -5.06 -2.54 1.66
CA THR A 4 -5.05 -3.72 0.79
C THR A 4 -3.83 -3.68 -0.13
N THR A 5 -3.06 -4.76 -0.15
CA THR A 5 -1.85 -4.87 -0.98
C THR A 5 -2.04 -5.96 -2.02
N THR A 6 -1.77 -5.64 -3.29
CA THR A 6 -1.86 -6.56 -4.42
C THR A 6 -0.55 -6.59 -5.22
N GLY A 7 -0.05 -7.77 -5.51
CA GLY A 7 1.14 -7.98 -6.36
C GLY A 7 0.74 -8.52 -7.72
N LYS A 8 1.09 -7.84 -8.81
CA LYS A 8 0.89 -8.35 -10.18
C LYS A 8 2.21 -8.89 -10.72
N GLY A 9 2.28 -10.20 -10.95
CA GLY A 9 3.48 -10.87 -11.46
C GLY A 9 4.61 -11.05 -10.43
N ILE A 10 4.34 -10.81 -9.15
CA ILE A 10 5.30 -11.04 -8.05
C ILE A 10 4.62 -11.67 -6.85
N ARG A 11 5.40 -12.46 -6.10
CA ARG A 11 5.03 -12.85 -4.74
C ARG A 11 5.51 -11.77 -3.79
N ILE A 12 4.58 -11.07 -3.15
CA ILE A 12 4.91 -10.07 -2.13
C ILE A 12 5.39 -10.82 -0.89
N GLY A 13 6.65 -10.59 -0.52
CA GLY A 13 7.22 -11.13 0.70
C GLY A 13 6.75 -10.34 1.93
N LYS A 14 6.56 -11.04 3.06
CA LYS A 14 6.08 -10.48 4.33
C LYS A 14 6.87 -9.24 4.78
N ARG A 15 8.19 -9.23 4.57
CA ARG A 15 9.06 -8.09 4.92
C ARG A 15 8.75 -6.81 4.12
N LEU A 16 8.37 -6.94 2.84
CA LEU A 16 8.01 -5.78 2.01
C LEU A 16 6.64 -5.25 2.43
N GLU A 17 5.70 -6.16 2.69
CA GLU A 17 4.38 -5.83 3.20
C GLU A 17 4.45 -5.08 4.53
N GLU A 18 5.20 -5.58 5.52
CA GLU A 18 5.40 -4.93 6.81
C GLU A 18 6.00 -3.52 6.68
N ARG A 19 7.00 -3.34 5.81
CA ARG A 19 7.61 -2.03 5.55
C ARG A 19 6.61 -1.03 4.96
N ILE A 20 5.77 -1.50 4.04
CA ILE A 20 4.74 -0.67 3.40
C ILE A 20 3.65 -0.32 4.42
N THR A 21 3.13 -1.30 5.14
CA THR A 21 2.11 -1.09 6.19
C THR A 21 2.60 -0.12 7.25
N GLY A 22 3.83 -0.27 7.76
CA GLY A 22 4.37 0.66 8.76
C GLY A 22 4.56 2.09 8.25
N LYS A 23 4.79 2.29 6.94
CA LYS A 23 4.79 3.63 6.34
C LYS A 23 3.38 4.19 6.21
N MET A 24 2.41 3.35 5.81
CA MET A 24 1.02 3.77 5.61
C MET A 24 0.31 4.09 6.92
N GLN A 25 0.64 3.41 8.02
CA GLN A 25 0.11 3.74 9.35
C GLN A 25 0.36 5.19 9.77
N LYS A 26 1.40 5.87 9.25
CA LYS A 26 1.64 7.30 9.52
C LYS A 26 0.53 8.21 9.01
N PHE A 27 -0.29 7.72 8.09
CA PHE A 27 -1.40 8.45 7.49
C PHE A 27 -2.72 8.26 8.25
N ASP A 28 -2.78 7.28 9.16
CA ASP A 28 -3.97 7.02 9.99
C ASP A 28 -4.34 8.24 10.83
N LYS A 29 -3.36 8.99 11.34
CA LYS A 29 -3.59 10.25 12.08
C LYS A 29 -4.20 11.40 11.26
N PHE A 30 -4.15 11.31 9.93
CA PHE A 30 -4.63 12.36 9.03
C PHE A 30 -6.00 12.04 8.44
N PHE A 31 -6.30 10.75 8.22
CA PHE A 31 -7.50 10.31 7.50
C PHE A 31 -8.39 9.36 8.32
N GLY A 32 -7.94 8.91 9.49
CA GLY A 32 -8.74 8.14 10.44
C GLY A 32 -9.40 6.87 9.87
N GLU A 33 -10.67 6.68 10.20
CA GLU A 33 -11.49 5.56 9.71
C GLU A 33 -12.08 5.81 8.31
N GLU A 34 -12.07 7.06 7.82
CA GLU A 34 -12.71 7.49 6.57
C GLU A 34 -11.83 7.25 5.32
N GLY A 35 -10.71 6.54 5.48
CA GLY A 35 -9.74 6.29 4.42
C GLY A 35 -9.47 4.82 4.16
N SER A 36 -9.21 4.48 2.89
CA SER A 36 -8.59 3.22 2.51
C SER A 36 -7.42 3.40 1.56
N PHE A 37 -6.39 2.58 1.74
CA PHE A 37 -5.24 2.51 0.86
C PHE A 37 -5.27 1.23 0.04
N ASN A 38 -5.19 1.38 -1.28
CA ASN A 38 -4.92 0.29 -2.19
C ASN A 38 -3.50 0.41 -2.73
N ILE A 39 -2.71 -0.64 -2.53
CA ILE A 39 -1.29 -0.65 -2.86
C ILE A 39 -1.05 -1.71 -3.92
N LYS A 40 -0.55 -1.29 -5.08
CA LYS A 40 -0.17 -2.20 -6.17
C LYS A 40 1.33 -2.21 -6.32
N ILE A 41 1.90 -3.41 -6.32
CA ILE A 41 3.32 -3.61 -6.55
C ILE A 41 3.50 -4.38 -7.85
N ARG A 42 4.29 -3.82 -8.76
CA ARG A 42 4.69 -4.48 -10.00
C ARG A 42 6.18 -4.32 -10.26
N PRO A 43 6.84 -5.33 -10.83
CA PRO A 43 8.18 -5.19 -11.36
C PRO A 43 8.11 -4.47 -12.72
N GLU A 44 9.05 -3.57 -12.96
CA GLU A 44 9.21 -2.86 -14.22
C GLU A 44 10.70 -2.88 -14.59
N GLY A 45 11.10 -3.87 -15.39
CA GLY A 45 12.53 -4.14 -15.66
C GLY A 45 13.29 -4.47 -14.37
N SER A 46 14.27 -3.63 -14.02
CA SER A 46 15.11 -3.79 -12.82
C SER A 46 14.57 -3.05 -11.59
N VAL A 47 13.48 -2.29 -11.72
CA VAL A 47 12.89 -1.53 -10.61
C VAL A 47 11.57 -2.13 -10.15
N MET A 48 11.23 -1.91 -8.88
CA MET A 48 9.88 -2.17 -8.38
C MET A 48 9.10 -0.86 -8.33
N VAL A 49 7.94 -0.86 -8.97
CA VAL A 49 6.97 0.23 -8.93
C VAL A 49 5.94 -0.07 -7.87
N VAL A 50 5.75 0.87 -6.94
CA VAL A 50 4.73 0.82 -5.90
C VAL A 50 3.75 1.96 -6.15
N GLU A 51 2.54 1.61 -6.54
CA GLU A 51 1.43 2.56 -6.71
C GLU A 51 0.58 2.54 -5.44
N ILE A 52 0.35 3.71 -4.86
CA ILE A 52 -0.47 3.88 -3.66
C ILE A 52 -1.67 4.74 -4.05
N THR A 53 -2.87 4.19 -3.90
CA THR A 53 -4.12 4.91 -4.10
C THR A 53 -4.79 5.12 -2.75
N LEU A 54 -5.03 6.39 -2.40
CA LEU A 54 -5.87 6.77 -1.28
C LEU A 54 -7.30 6.98 -1.79
N LYS A 55 -8.25 6.30 -1.18
CA LYS A 55 -9.68 6.57 -1.33
C LYS A 55 -10.17 7.16 -0.02
N LEU A 56 -10.79 8.33 -0.11
CA LEU A 56 -11.47 8.99 1.00
C LEU A 56 -12.97 8.76 0.82
N ASP A 57 -13.60 8.24 1.86
CA ASP A 57 -15.05 8.05 1.93
C ASP A 57 -15.65 9.28 2.64
N THR A 58 -15.55 10.45 2.00
CA THR A 58 -16.15 11.73 2.43
C THR A 58 -17.59 11.87 1.97
#